data_AF-A0A0E3Y769-F1
#
_entry.id   AF-A0A0E3Y769-F1
#
_cell.length_a   1.000
_cell.length_b   1.000
_cell.length_c   1.000
_cell.angle_alpha   90.00
_cell.angle_beta   90.00
_cell.angle_gamma   90.00
#
_symmetry.space_group_name_H-M   'P 1'
#
loop_
_entity.id
_entity.type
_entity.pdbx_description
1 polymer ?
#
loop_
_entity_poly.entity_id
_entity_poly.type
_entity_poly.pdbx_seq_one_letter_code
_entity_poly.pdbx_strand_id
1 'polypeptide(L)'
;KIASNTKLIYNYTKMVQTFLLCVFITSVHFYFLKPFFNSDDVFPFNVWINFNSLLLNVMVLASQYYCLCIVTPVVLTYDVIYFSICLHVIIQLRLLKYKISRSSNNTQNELKIWVCHHQLLSSIFTRIQEIYSGTLLLQYLMTLGMTCIQLYILNTGQLDVADTTELILYLATMYTEFGYYSIPVEEMSFEFLDVGNAVYESLWYETDARTKRSMLFVMMYAQDLKYLNGGGLIRVNIDTF
;
A
#
# COMPACT_ATOMS: atom_id res chain seq x y z
N LYS A 1 -3.11 25.26 15.26
CA LYS A 1 -3.16 25.15 13.78
C LYS A 1 -2.29 23.99 13.24
N ILE A 2 -1.04 23.82 13.71
CA ILE A 2 -0.18 22.66 13.35
C ILE A 2 -0.75 21.37 13.93
N ALA A 3 -0.93 21.33 15.25
CA ALA A 3 -1.50 20.17 15.94
C ALA A 3 -2.90 19.82 15.42
N SER A 4 -3.68 20.77 14.89
CA SER A 4 -4.96 20.47 14.26
C SER A 4 -4.80 19.85 12.88
N ASN A 5 -3.92 20.37 12.01
CA ASN A 5 -3.69 19.80 10.67
C ASN A 5 -3.00 18.43 10.74
N THR A 6 -2.01 18.25 11.62
CA THR A 6 -1.34 16.95 11.79
C THR A 6 -2.30 15.92 12.38
N LYS A 7 -3.17 16.33 13.32
CA LYS A 7 -4.22 15.46 13.88
C LYS A 7 -5.30 15.14 12.87
N LEU A 8 -5.61 16.05 11.94
CA LEU A 8 -6.58 15.83 10.87
C LEU A 8 -6.03 14.83 9.84
N ILE A 9 -4.78 14.98 9.42
CA ILE A 9 -4.08 14.02 8.55
C ILE A 9 -4.01 12.64 9.23
N TYR A 10 -3.60 12.59 10.51
CA TYR A 10 -3.54 11.35 11.28
C TYR A 10 -4.91 10.68 11.43
N ASN A 11 -5.96 11.48 11.70
CA ASN A 11 -7.32 10.96 11.79
C ASN A 11 -7.81 10.44 10.45
N TYR A 12 -7.45 11.10 9.34
CA TYR A 12 -7.81 10.66 8.00
C TYR A 12 -7.09 9.36 7.63
N THR A 13 -5.78 9.27 7.88
CA THR A 13 -5.02 8.03 7.66
C THR A 13 -5.52 6.89 8.55
N LYS A 14 -5.84 7.18 9.81
CA LYS A 14 -6.42 6.20 10.73
C LYS A 14 -7.81 5.78 10.27
N MET A 15 -8.63 6.70 9.78
CA MET A 15 -9.96 6.42 9.24
C MET A 15 -9.87 5.53 8.00
N VAL A 16 -8.95 5.82 7.06
CA VAL A 16 -8.70 5.00 5.87
C VAL A 16 -8.21 3.60 6.25
N GLN A 17 -7.23 3.50 7.16
CA GLN A 17 -6.75 2.21 7.67
C GLN A 17 -7.87 1.41 8.35
N THR A 18 -8.67 2.06 9.19
CA THR A 18 -9.78 1.40 9.90
C THR A 18 -10.87 0.95 8.94
N PHE A 19 -11.20 1.77 7.94
CA PHE A 19 -12.18 1.44 6.91
C PHE A 19 -11.74 0.22 6.09
N LEU A 20 -10.47 0.19 5.66
CA LEU A 20 -9.91 -0.93 4.89
C LEU A 20 -9.86 -2.22 5.71
N LEU A 21 -9.48 -2.14 6.98
CA LEU A 21 -9.48 -3.27 7.91
C LEU A 21 -10.90 -3.82 8.11
N CYS A 22 -11.91 -2.93 8.22
CA CYS A 22 -13.31 -3.32 8.29
C CYS A 22 -13.79 -4.03 7.00
N VAL A 23 -13.47 -3.50 5.82
CA VAL A 23 -13.84 -4.11 4.52
C VAL A 23 -13.25 -5.53 4.40
N PHE A 24 -12.00 -5.71 4.80
CA PHE A 24 -11.34 -7.00 4.74
C PHE A 24 -11.92 -8.01 5.76
N ILE A 25 -12.22 -7.56 6.98
CA ILE A 25 -12.93 -8.42 7.95
C ILE A 25 -14.27 -8.86 7.38
N THR A 26 -15.02 -7.95 6.75
CA THR A 26 -16.32 -8.30 6.17
C THR A 26 -16.22 -9.25 4.98
N SER A 27 -15.19 -9.14 4.13
CA SER A 27 -14.98 -10.07 3.01
C SER A 27 -14.60 -11.46 3.49
N VAL A 28 -13.73 -11.57 4.52
CA VAL A 28 -13.40 -12.86 5.15
C VAL A 28 -14.66 -13.51 5.73
N HIS A 29 -15.48 -12.78 6.48
CA HIS A 29 -16.73 -13.31 7.03
C HIS A 29 -17.71 -13.77 5.94
N PHE A 30 -17.75 -13.08 4.81
CA PHE A 30 -18.57 -13.48 3.67
C PHE A 30 -18.11 -14.83 3.08
N TYR A 31 -16.80 -15.06 2.95
CA TYR A 31 -16.26 -16.35 2.50
C TYR A 31 -16.51 -17.49 3.51
N PHE A 32 -16.44 -17.22 4.81
CA PHE A 32 -16.82 -18.19 5.85
C PHE A 32 -18.30 -18.57 5.79
N LEU A 33 -19.16 -17.65 5.32
CA LEU A 33 -20.61 -17.85 5.20
C LEU A 33 -21.06 -18.39 3.84
N LYS A 34 -20.17 -18.52 2.84
CA LYS A 34 -20.48 -19.07 1.50
C LYS A 34 -21.30 -20.37 1.53
N PRO A 35 -21.00 -21.39 2.35
CA PRO A 35 -21.79 -22.63 2.41
C PRO A 35 -23.19 -22.47 3.03
N PHE A 36 -23.46 -21.36 3.74
CA PHE A 36 -24.83 -21.06 4.18
C PHE A 36 -25.69 -20.49 3.05
N PHE A 37 -25.09 -19.78 2.09
CA PHE A 37 -25.81 -19.17 0.96
C PHE A 37 -25.98 -20.14 -0.22
N ASN A 38 -25.00 -21.03 -0.47
CA ASN A 38 -25.10 -22.09 -1.47
C ASN A 38 -25.06 -23.46 -0.77
N SER A 39 -26.23 -24.08 -0.62
CA SER A 39 -26.36 -25.40 0.02
C SER A 39 -25.77 -26.56 -0.81
N ASP A 40 -25.53 -26.35 -2.10
CA ASP A 40 -24.96 -27.35 -2.99
C ASP A 40 -23.42 -27.44 -2.88
N ASP A 41 -22.76 -26.36 -2.44
CA ASP A 41 -21.31 -26.29 -2.25
C ASP A 41 -20.94 -26.53 -0.77
N VAL A 42 -20.63 -27.77 -0.44
CA VAL A 42 -20.22 -28.16 0.93
C VAL A 42 -18.83 -27.61 1.30
N PHE A 43 -17.99 -27.30 0.32
CA PHE A 43 -16.62 -26.83 0.52
C PHE A 43 -16.45 -25.34 0.16
N PRO A 44 -15.78 -24.54 1.00
CA PRO A 44 -15.41 -23.15 0.67
C PRO A 44 -14.58 -23.00 -0.61
N PHE A 45 -13.75 -24.01 -0.91
CA PHE A 45 -12.96 -24.11 -2.14
C PHE A 45 -13.23 -25.42 -2.85
N ASN A 46 -13.38 -25.35 -4.18
CA ASN A 46 -13.56 -26.53 -5.02
C ASN A 46 -12.34 -27.42 -4.94
N VAL A 47 -12.50 -28.61 -4.35
CA VAL A 47 -11.46 -29.63 -4.22
C VAL A 47 -11.95 -30.94 -4.80
N TRP A 48 -11.11 -31.53 -5.64
CA TRP A 48 -11.38 -32.85 -6.17
C TRP A 48 -10.97 -33.92 -5.17
N ILE A 49 -11.94 -34.70 -4.70
CA ILE A 49 -11.75 -35.76 -3.71
C ILE A 49 -12.02 -37.11 -4.39
N ASN A 50 -11.00 -37.96 -4.40
CA ASN A 50 -11.02 -39.25 -5.08
C ASN A 50 -11.77 -40.36 -4.32
N PHE A 51 -11.98 -40.18 -3.02
CA PHE A 51 -12.51 -41.22 -2.13
C PHE A 51 -13.85 -40.79 -1.52
N ASN A 52 -14.89 -41.58 -1.71
CA ASN A 52 -16.22 -41.33 -1.17
C ASN A 52 -16.31 -41.78 0.32
N SER A 53 -15.47 -41.22 1.19
CA SER A 53 -15.51 -41.49 2.63
C SER A 53 -15.83 -40.23 3.42
N LEU A 54 -16.84 -40.32 4.29
CA LEU A 54 -17.34 -39.21 5.11
C LEU A 54 -16.24 -38.60 5.99
N LEU A 55 -15.40 -39.46 6.60
CA LEU A 55 -14.31 -39.03 7.46
C LEU A 55 -13.30 -38.14 6.72
N LEU A 56 -12.96 -38.51 5.48
CA LEU A 56 -12.01 -37.75 4.67
C LEU A 56 -12.58 -36.39 4.28
N ASN A 57 -13.86 -36.32 3.91
CA ASN A 57 -14.53 -35.05 3.61
C ASN A 57 -14.54 -34.10 4.81
N VAL A 58 -14.82 -34.61 6.02
CA VAL A 58 -14.78 -33.81 7.26
C VAL A 58 -13.36 -33.33 7.57
N MET A 59 -12.34 -34.19 7.40
CA MET A 59 -10.95 -33.79 7.60
C MET A 59 -10.50 -32.72 6.60
N VAL A 60 -10.85 -32.86 5.32
CA VAL A 60 -10.54 -31.88 4.28
C VAL A 60 -11.23 -30.56 4.59
N LEU A 61 -12.51 -30.57 4.94
CA LEU A 61 -13.26 -29.37 5.31
C LEU A 61 -12.63 -28.66 6.52
N ALA A 62 -12.30 -29.39 7.58
CA ALA A 62 -11.62 -28.85 8.76
C ALA A 62 -10.25 -28.25 8.39
N SER A 63 -9.49 -28.90 7.50
CA SER A 63 -8.21 -28.38 7.04
C SER A 63 -8.34 -27.09 6.22
N GLN A 64 -9.37 -26.97 5.38
CA GLN A 64 -9.63 -25.75 4.59
C GLN A 64 -9.95 -24.56 5.49
N TYR A 65 -10.84 -24.74 6.47
CA TYR A 65 -11.14 -23.68 7.43
C TYR A 65 -9.93 -23.31 8.29
N TYR A 66 -9.13 -24.30 8.72
CA TYR A 66 -7.89 -24.04 9.45
C TYR A 66 -6.90 -23.20 8.63
N CYS A 67 -6.70 -23.56 7.36
CA CYS A 67 -5.87 -22.79 6.45
C CYS A 67 -6.40 -21.36 6.24
N LEU A 68 -7.72 -21.18 6.05
CA LEU A 68 -8.34 -19.86 5.92
C LEU A 68 -8.10 -18.98 7.16
N CYS A 69 -8.28 -19.55 8.35
CA CYS A 69 -8.06 -18.86 9.63
C CYS A 69 -6.61 -18.39 9.81
N ILE A 70 -5.63 -19.07 9.20
CA ILE A 70 -4.21 -18.74 9.38
C ILE A 70 -3.68 -17.87 8.24
N VAL A 71 -4.01 -18.20 6.99
CA VAL A 71 -3.46 -17.49 5.83
C VAL A 71 -4.03 -16.07 5.76
N THR A 72 -5.33 -15.89 5.99
CA THR A 72 -5.97 -14.58 5.83
C THR A 72 -5.43 -13.51 6.78
N PRO A 73 -5.22 -13.75 8.10
CA PRO A 73 -4.67 -12.74 8.98
C PRO A 73 -3.19 -12.48 8.72
N VAL A 74 -2.42 -13.48 8.26
CA VAL A 74 -1.00 -13.32 7.94
C VAL A 74 -0.83 -12.38 6.74
N VAL A 75 -1.59 -12.60 5.67
CA VAL A 75 -1.58 -11.72 4.48
C VAL A 75 -2.02 -10.30 4.86
N LEU A 76 -3.16 -10.17 5.57
CA LEU A 76 -3.64 -8.88 6.05
C LEU A 76 -2.58 -8.14 6.89
N THR A 77 -1.92 -8.85 7.81
CA THR A 77 -0.91 -8.24 8.68
C THR A 77 0.28 -7.75 7.86
N TYR A 78 0.68 -8.50 6.83
CA TYR A 78 1.74 -8.11 5.93
C TYR A 78 1.40 -6.82 5.17
N ASP A 79 0.20 -6.74 4.60
CA ASP A 79 -0.29 -5.55 3.88
C ASP A 79 -0.37 -4.35 4.83
N VAL A 80 -0.97 -4.52 6.00
CA VAL A 80 -1.15 -3.44 6.99
C VAL A 80 0.20 -2.89 7.45
N ILE A 81 1.20 -3.75 7.67
CA ILE A 81 2.56 -3.32 8.03
C ILE A 81 3.17 -2.48 6.91
N TYR A 82 3.09 -2.93 5.66
CA TYR A 82 3.59 -2.19 4.50
C TYR A 82 2.98 -0.80 4.43
N PHE A 83 1.66 -0.71 4.42
CA PHE A 83 0.94 0.55 4.29
C PHE A 83 1.21 1.48 5.46
N SER A 84 1.29 0.94 6.68
CA SER A 84 1.61 1.73 7.88
C SER A 84 3.01 2.34 7.79
N ILE A 85 4.01 1.57 7.37
CA ILE A 85 5.37 2.09 7.19
C ILE A 85 5.36 3.20 6.13
N CYS A 86 4.68 3.00 5.00
CA CYS A 86 4.61 4.00 3.95
C CYS A 86 3.96 5.30 4.43
N LEU A 87 2.83 5.19 5.13
CA LEU A 87 2.16 6.35 5.73
C LEU A 87 3.03 7.07 6.76
N HIS A 88 3.78 6.33 7.59
CA HIS A 88 4.69 6.95 8.54
C HIS A 88 5.77 7.77 7.84
N VAL A 89 6.35 7.29 6.74
CA VAL A 89 7.34 8.05 5.95
C VAL A 89 6.70 9.31 5.35
N ILE A 90 5.52 9.19 4.73
CA ILE A 90 4.75 10.32 4.18
C ILE A 90 4.52 11.40 5.25
N ILE A 91 4.06 11.01 6.45
CA ILE A 91 3.79 11.95 7.53
C ILE A 91 5.07 12.64 8.01
N GLN A 92 6.19 11.92 8.12
CA GLN A 92 7.47 12.50 8.50
C GLN A 92 8.00 13.48 7.44
N LEU A 93 7.81 13.19 6.15
CA LEU A 93 8.12 14.12 5.06
C LEU A 93 7.28 15.39 5.15
N ARG A 94 5.96 15.27 5.32
CA ARG A 94 5.07 16.43 5.52
C ARG A 94 5.48 17.28 6.73
N LEU A 95 5.86 16.64 7.84
CA LEU A 95 6.34 17.33 9.03
C LEU A 95 7.68 18.04 8.79
N LEU A 96 8.59 17.42 8.03
CA LEU A 96 9.85 18.01 7.63
C LEU A 96 9.63 19.25 6.76
N LYS A 97 8.79 19.15 5.71
CA LYS A 97 8.41 20.29 4.85
C LYS A 97 7.82 21.44 5.65
N TYR A 98 6.91 21.12 6.57
CA TYR A 98 6.31 22.11 7.45
C TYR A 98 7.35 22.85 8.30
N LYS A 99 8.32 22.13 8.87
CA LYS A 99 9.41 22.74 9.67
C LYS A 99 10.31 23.64 8.82
N ILE A 100 10.65 23.21 7.60
CA ILE A 100 11.47 23.97 6.66
C ILE A 100 10.79 25.29 6.27
N SER A 101 9.52 25.23 5.86
CA SER A 101 8.76 26.41 5.42
C SER A 101 8.59 27.47 6.53
N ARG A 102 8.51 27.03 7.80
CA ARG A 102 8.24 27.93 8.94
C ARG A 102 9.51 28.50 9.59
N SER A 103 10.69 27.93 9.35
CA SER A 103 11.91 28.41 10.00
C SER A 103 12.35 29.74 9.39
N SER A 104 12.31 30.80 10.19
CA SER A 104 12.71 32.15 9.80
C SER A 104 14.21 32.42 10.00
N ASN A 105 14.84 31.70 10.92
CA ASN A 105 16.26 31.80 11.23
C ASN A 105 16.89 30.42 11.02
N ASN A 106 17.21 30.11 9.77
CA ASN A 106 17.83 28.85 9.39
C ASN A 106 19.25 28.75 9.93
N THR A 107 19.39 28.37 11.20
CA THR A 107 20.71 28.12 11.78
C THR A 107 21.31 26.87 11.15
N GLN A 108 22.63 26.86 11.03
CA GLN A 108 23.34 25.73 10.41
C GLN A 108 23.11 24.40 11.16
N ASN A 109 22.80 24.45 12.46
CA ASN A 109 22.45 23.27 13.25
C ASN A 109 21.06 22.73 12.90
N GLU A 110 20.04 23.57 12.71
CA GLU A 110 18.71 23.13 12.28
C GLU A 110 18.74 22.49 10.89
N LEU A 111 19.48 23.12 9.96
CA LEU A 111 19.64 22.58 8.63
C LEU A 111 20.32 21.21 8.64
N LYS A 112 21.35 21.03 9.49
CA LYS A 112 22.00 19.73 9.67
C LYS A 112 21.02 18.66 10.16
N ILE A 113 20.11 19.02 11.07
CA ILE A 113 19.07 18.11 11.57
C ILE A 113 18.10 17.74 10.44
N TRP A 114 17.67 18.69 9.62
CA TRP A 114 16.76 18.43 8.49
C TRP A 114 17.40 17.55 7.43
N VAL A 115 18.66 17.81 7.07
CA VAL A 115 19.41 16.99 6.11
C VAL A 115 19.57 15.56 6.64
N CYS A 116 19.94 15.40 7.92
CA CYS A 116 20.07 14.09 8.54
C CYS A 116 18.73 13.34 8.55
N HIS A 117 17.62 14.03 8.86
CA HIS A 117 16.29 13.44 8.86
C HIS A 117 15.84 13.03 7.45
N HIS A 118 16.08 13.88 6.44
CA HIS A 118 15.80 13.55 5.04
C HIS A 118 16.61 12.35 4.56
N GLN A 119 17.89 12.27 4.92
CA GLN A 119 18.76 11.12 4.62
C GLN A 119 18.26 9.84 5.29
N LEU A 120 17.79 9.93 6.54
CA LEU A 120 17.18 8.80 7.23
C LEU A 120 15.89 8.32 6.54
N LEU A 121 15.00 9.24 6.15
CA LEU A 121 13.77 8.89 5.42
C LEU A 121 14.09 8.27 4.06
N SER A 122 15.07 8.81 3.35
CA SER A 122 15.62 8.26 2.10
C SER A 122 16.19 6.84 2.29
N SER A 123 16.86 6.58 3.41
CA SER A 123 17.36 5.23 3.74
C SER A 123 16.22 4.26 4.08
N ILE A 124 15.15 4.73 4.72
CA ILE A 124 13.96 3.92 4.97
C ILE A 124 13.28 3.57 3.64
N PHE A 125 13.12 4.54 2.74
CA PHE A 125 12.55 4.32 1.40
C PHE A 125 13.28 3.21 0.64
N THR A 126 14.62 3.30 0.57
CA THR A 126 15.44 2.30 -0.13
C THR A 126 15.31 0.91 0.50
N ARG A 127 15.21 0.80 1.82
CA ARG A 127 14.94 -0.48 2.50
C ARG A 127 13.55 -1.04 2.21
N ILE A 128 12.52 -0.19 2.17
CA ILE A 128 11.17 -0.61 1.76
C ILE A 128 11.24 -1.18 0.34
N GLN A 129 11.97 -0.52 -0.56
CA GLN A 129 12.18 -1.00 -1.92
C GLN A 129 12.82 -2.39 -1.94
N GLU A 130 13.91 -2.60 -1.21
CA GLU A 130 14.60 -3.89 -1.18
C GLU A 130 13.72 -5.03 -0.65
N ILE A 131 12.93 -4.76 0.39
CA ILE A 131 12.08 -5.77 1.05
C ILE A 131 10.84 -6.09 0.21
N TYR A 132 10.17 -5.07 -0.33
CA TYR A 132 8.86 -5.21 -0.98
C TYR A 132 8.92 -5.23 -2.52
N SER A 133 10.09 -5.03 -3.13
CA SER A 133 10.24 -5.06 -4.60
C SER A 133 9.75 -6.38 -5.22
N GLY A 134 10.07 -7.51 -4.57
CA GLY A 134 9.62 -8.82 -5.04
C GLY A 134 8.11 -9.01 -4.89
N THR A 135 7.53 -8.60 -3.76
CA THR A 135 6.09 -8.72 -3.52
C THR A 135 5.28 -7.81 -4.42
N LEU A 136 5.76 -6.60 -4.69
CA LEU A 136 5.13 -5.67 -5.64
C LEU A 136 5.10 -6.24 -7.06
N LEU A 137 6.21 -6.86 -7.50
CA LEU A 137 6.25 -7.52 -8.81
C LEU A 137 5.26 -8.68 -8.87
N LEU A 138 5.26 -9.54 -7.86
CA LEU A 138 4.34 -10.67 -7.79
C LEU A 138 2.89 -10.21 -7.77
N GLN A 139 2.57 -9.17 -6.99
CA GLN A 139 1.23 -8.61 -6.93
C GLN A 139 0.76 -8.12 -8.29
N TYR A 140 1.62 -7.41 -9.02
CA TYR A 140 1.32 -6.94 -10.36
C TYR A 140 1.08 -8.11 -11.35
N LEU A 141 1.93 -9.14 -11.32
CA LEU A 141 1.75 -10.30 -12.20
C LEU A 141 0.47 -11.08 -11.86
N MET A 142 0.14 -11.19 -10.57
CA MET A 142 -1.09 -11.84 -10.10
C MET A 142 -2.32 -11.04 -10.54
N THR A 143 -2.34 -9.72 -10.37
CA THR A 143 -3.48 -8.90 -10.79
C THR A 143 -3.67 -8.94 -12.31
N LEU A 144 -2.59 -8.88 -13.09
CA LEU A 144 -2.65 -9.07 -14.55
C LEU A 144 -3.19 -10.45 -14.93
N GLY A 145 -2.63 -11.52 -14.37
CA GLY A 145 -3.07 -12.88 -14.70
C GLY A 145 -4.54 -13.11 -14.35
N MET A 146 -4.96 -12.67 -13.17
CA MET A 146 -6.34 -12.83 -12.70
C MET A 146 -7.32 -12.00 -13.52
N THR A 147 -6.99 -10.77 -13.88
CA THR A 147 -7.84 -9.94 -14.73
C THR A 147 -8.01 -10.54 -16.13
N CYS A 148 -6.95 -11.10 -16.72
CA CYS A 148 -7.06 -11.82 -17.99
C CYS A 148 -7.99 -13.05 -17.90
N ILE A 149 -7.86 -13.87 -16.85
CA ILE A 149 -8.71 -15.06 -16.65
C ILE A 149 -10.17 -14.63 -16.45
N GLN A 150 -10.42 -13.60 -15.66
CA GLN A 150 -11.78 -13.10 -15.40
C GLN A 150 -12.43 -12.51 -16.64
N LEU A 151 -11.68 -11.74 -17.44
CA LEU A 151 -12.15 -11.22 -18.72
C LEU A 151 -12.48 -12.35 -19.70
N TYR A 152 -11.67 -13.41 -19.71
CA TYR A 152 -11.94 -14.60 -20.52
C TYR A 152 -13.26 -15.28 -20.09
N ILE A 153 -13.44 -15.53 -18.79
CA ILE A 153 -14.67 -16.13 -18.23
C ILE A 153 -15.90 -15.28 -18.59
N LEU A 154 -15.80 -13.96 -18.43
CA LEU A 154 -16.85 -13.01 -18.78
C LEU A 154 -17.21 -13.10 -20.28
N ASN A 155 -16.22 -13.25 -21.15
CA ASN A 155 -16.42 -13.33 -22.59
C ASN A 155 -16.99 -14.68 -23.07
N THR A 156 -16.78 -15.76 -22.33
CA THR A 156 -17.35 -17.08 -22.66
C THR A 156 -18.85 -17.22 -22.44
N GLY A 157 -19.50 -16.25 -21.78
CA GLY A 157 -20.92 -15.94 -21.96
C GLY A 157 -21.96 -16.93 -21.39
N GLN A 158 -21.58 -17.84 -20.49
CA GLN A 158 -22.52 -18.74 -19.78
C GLN A 158 -22.44 -18.54 -18.27
N LEU A 159 -22.79 -17.35 -17.78
CA LEU A 159 -22.75 -17.02 -16.35
C LEU A 159 -24.13 -16.64 -15.85
N ASP A 160 -24.54 -17.21 -14.72
CA ASP A 160 -25.75 -16.78 -14.03
C ASP A 160 -25.52 -15.41 -13.34
N VAL A 161 -26.62 -14.78 -12.88
CA VAL A 161 -26.55 -13.49 -12.18
C VAL A 161 -25.68 -13.60 -10.91
N ALA A 162 -25.72 -14.75 -10.22
CA ALA A 162 -24.87 -15.00 -9.06
C ALA A 162 -23.37 -15.01 -9.44
N ASP A 163 -22.99 -15.77 -10.47
CA ASP A 163 -21.60 -15.91 -10.91
C ASP A 163 -21.01 -14.60 -11.42
N THR A 164 -21.81 -13.83 -12.16
CA THR A 164 -21.41 -12.49 -12.62
C THR A 164 -21.17 -11.53 -11.44
N THR A 165 -22.01 -11.57 -10.41
CA THR A 165 -21.81 -10.74 -9.21
C THR A 165 -20.58 -11.16 -8.40
N GLU A 166 -20.32 -12.46 -8.26
CA GLU A 166 -19.11 -12.97 -7.60
C GLU A 166 -17.84 -12.52 -8.36
N LEU A 167 -17.86 -12.62 -9.69
CA LEU A 167 -16.74 -12.22 -10.54
C LEU A 167 -16.44 -10.71 -10.42
N ILE A 168 -17.48 -9.87 -10.43
CA ILE A 168 -17.31 -8.40 -10.29
C ILE A 168 -16.76 -8.05 -8.91
N LEU A 169 -17.28 -8.65 -7.84
CA LEU A 169 -16.80 -8.42 -6.47
C LEU A 169 -15.34 -8.85 -6.32
N TYR A 170 -14.97 -9.97 -6.94
CA TYR A 170 -13.60 -10.46 -6.94
C TYR A 170 -12.66 -9.52 -7.70
N LEU A 171 -13.04 -9.07 -8.91
CA LEU A 171 -12.31 -8.04 -9.67
C LEU A 171 -12.10 -6.77 -8.82
N ALA A 172 -13.18 -6.25 -8.25
CA ALA A 172 -13.12 -5.04 -7.42
C ALA A 172 -12.13 -5.22 -6.25
N THR A 173 -12.17 -6.37 -5.57
CA THR A 173 -11.25 -6.69 -4.47
C THR A 173 -9.80 -6.69 -4.92
N MET A 174 -9.48 -7.37 -6.03
CA MET A 174 -8.11 -7.44 -6.57
C MET A 174 -7.56 -6.06 -6.96
N TYR A 175 -8.38 -5.21 -7.60
CA TYR A 175 -7.97 -3.84 -7.91
C TYR A 175 -7.81 -3.00 -6.64
N THR A 176 -8.67 -3.14 -5.64
CA THR A 176 -8.48 -2.42 -4.36
C THR A 176 -7.19 -2.81 -3.67
N GLU A 177 -6.81 -4.09 -3.71
CA GLU A 177 -5.55 -4.59 -3.17
C GLU A 177 -4.35 -4.04 -3.96
N PHE A 178 -4.43 -3.99 -5.29
CA PHE A 178 -3.39 -3.36 -6.11
C PHE A 178 -3.24 -1.87 -5.79
N GLY A 179 -4.34 -1.14 -5.66
CA GLY A 179 -4.35 0.27 -5.26
C GLY A 179 -3.75 0.49 -3.87
N TYR A 180 -3.94 -0.46 -2.96
CA TYR A 180 -3.34 -0.43 -1.61
C TYR A 180 -1.81 -0.42 -1.66
N TYR A 181 -1.23 -1.10 -2.66
CA TYR A 181 0.21 -1.14 -2.87
C TYR A 181 0.74 0.07 -3.62
N SER A 182 0.02 0.59 -4.63
CA SER A 182 0.50 1.66 -5.53
C SER A 182 0.29 3.08 -5.01
N ILE A 183 -0.87 3.39 -4.44
CA ILE A 183 -1.22 4.73 -3.95
C ILE A 183 -0.21 5.29 -2.92
N PRO A 184 0.17 4.55 -1.84
CA PRO A 184 1.08 5.11 -0.84
C PRO A 184 2.50 5.33 -1.40
N VAL A 185 2.90 4.60 -2.43
CA VAL A 185 4.19 4.77 -3.10
C VAL A 185 4.22 6.04 -3.92
N GLU A 186 3.15 6.28 -4.69
CA GLU A 186 2.97 7.49 -5.47
C GLU A 186 3.03 8.72 -4.56
N GLU A 187 2.21 8.71 -3.49
CA GLU A 187 2.16 9.80 -2.53
C GLU A 187 3.52 10.01 -1.84
N MET A 188 4.23 8.93 -1.48
CA MET A 188 5.55 9.06 -0.87
C MET A 188 6.57 9.67 -1.85
N SER A 189 6.55 9.24 -3.11
CA SER A 189 7.45 9.74 -4.16
C SER A 189 7.18 11.23 -4.44
N PHE A 190 5.90 11.62 -4.50
CA PHE A 190 5.47 13.01 -4.59
C PHE A 190 5.97 13.84 -3.40
N GLU A 191 5.81 13.33 -2.18
CA GLU A 191 6.24 14.01 -0.96
C GLU A 191 7.76 14.19 -0.88
N PHE A 192 8.56 13.24 -1.40
CA PHE A 192 10.02 13.40 -1.52
C PHE A 192 10.41 14.52 -2.49
N LEU A 193 9.73 14.62 -3.63
CA LEU A 193 9.97 15.70 -4.60
C LEU A 193 9.62 17.07 -4.04
N ASP A 194 8.49 17.14 -3.34
CA ASP A 194 7.96 18.39 -2.82
C ASP A 194 8.81 18.96 -1.66
N VAL A 195 9.74 18.17 -1.09
CA VAL A 195 10.76 18.71 -0.17
C VAL A 195 11.58 19.81 -0.85
N GLY A 196 11.92 19.65 -2.14
CA GLY A 196 12.66 20.66 -2.89
C GLY A 196 11.88 21.98 -3.00
N ASN A 197 10.59 21.89 -3.29
CA ASN A 197 9.69 23.04 -3.34
C ASN A 197 9.57 23.73 -1.97
N ALA A 198 9.43 22.95 -0.90
CA ALA A 198 9.33 23.49 0.46
C ALA A 198 10.61 24.26 0.89
N VAL A 199 11.79 23.80 0.47
CA VAL A 199 13.04 24.53 0.70
C VAL A 199 13.07 25.81 -0.16
N TYR A 200 12.59 25.76 -1.41
CA TYR A 200 12.56 26.91 -2.30
C TYR A 200 11.62 28.03 -1.81
N GLU A 201 10.47 27.66 -1.24
CA GLU A 201 9.51 28.59 -0.64
C GLU A 201 9.96 29.18 0.71
N SER A 202 11.04 28.65 1.31
CA SER A 202 11.59 29.19 2.55
C SER A 202 12.38 30.49 2.32
N LEU A 203 12.72 31.20 3.40
CA LEU A 203 13.56 32.41 3.37
C LEU A 203 15.06 32.10 3.09
N TRP A 204 15.36 31.12 2.23
CA TRP A 204 16.71 30.64 1.93
C TRP A 204 17.63 31.75 1.37
N TYR A 205 17.05 32.74 0.70
CA TYR A 205 17.80 33.86 0.12
C TYR A 205 18.36 34.82 1.18
N GLU A 206 17.76 34.90 2.37
CA GLU A 206 18.19 35.73 3.52
C GLU A 206 19.22 35.02 4.41
N THR A 207 19.57 33.78 4.10
CA THR A 207 20.51 32.96 4.88
C THR A 207 21.98 33.20 4.50
N ASP A 208 22.90 32.81 5.38
CA ASP A 208 24.34 32.91 5.14
C ASP A 208 24.79 32.05 3.93
N ALA A 209 25.93 32.40 3.33
CA ALA A 209 26.41 31.72 2.12
C ALA A 209 26.58 30.19 2.30
N ARG A 210 26.87 29.73 3.52
CA ARG A 210 27.12 28.31 3.82
C ARG A 210 25.82 27.52 3.94
N THR A 211 24.81 28.08 4.60
CA THR A 211 23.46 27.48 4.66
C THR A 211 22.78 27.53 3.31
N LYS A 212 22.89 28.63 2.56
CA LYS A 212 22.42 28.77 1.18
C LYS A 212 22.95 27.66 0.27
N ARG A 213 24.27 27.38 0.33
CA ARG A 213 24.87 26.27 -0.42
C ARG A 213 24.31 24.91 0.00
N SER A 214 24.10 24.69 1.29
CA SER A 214 23.52 23.44 1.79
C SER A 214 22.06 23.26 1.35
N MET A 215 21.26 24.32 1.35
CA MET A 215 19.88 24.30 0.86
C MET A 215 19.80 23.99 -0.63
N LEU A 216 20.69 24.57 -1.44
CA LEU A 216 20.80 24.22 -2.86
C LEU A 216 21.07 22.73 -3.07
N PHE A 217 21.96 22.12 -2.28
CA PHE A 217 22.18 20.68 -2.35
C PHE A 217 20.94 19.87 -1.97
N VAL A 218 20.15 20.30 -0.99
CA VAL A 218 18.89 19.64 -0.65
C VAL A 218 17.88 19.75 -1.79
N MET A 219 17.74 20.92 -2.42
CA MET A 219 16.88 21.10 -3.59
C MET A 219 17.30 20.18 -4.74
N MET A 220 18.59 20.15 -5.07
CA MET A 220 19.13 19.27 -6.11
C MET A 220 18.90 17.79 -5.78
N TYR A 221 19.10 17.40 -4.52
CA TYR A 221 18.91 16.01 -4.09
C TYR A 221 17.44 15.60 -4.06
N ALA A 222 16.52 16.52 -3.75
CA ALA A 222 15.08 16.26 -3.80
C ALA A 222 14.56 16.06 -5.24
N GLN A 223 15.23 16.63 -6.23
CA GLN A 223 14.91 16.42 -7.65
C GLN A 223 15.32 15.04 -8.17
N ASP A 224 16.18 14.32 -7.46
CA ASP A 224 16.53 12.93 -7.79
C ASP A 224 15.36 12.02 -7.38
N LEU A 225 14.47 11.74 -8.34
CA LEU A 225 13.25 10.99 -8.11
C LEU A 225 13.54 9.59 -7.61
N LYS A 226 13.00 9.29 -6.43
CA LYS A 226 12.98 7.95 -5.86
C LYS A 226 11.67 7.27 -6.23
N TYR A 227 11.69 6.45 -7.28
CA TYR A 227 10.56 5.56 -7.57
C TYR A 227 10.81 4.18 -6.95
N LEU A 228 9.75 3.57 -6.42
CA LEU A 228 9.79 2.16 -6.05
C LEU A 228 9.66 1.31 -7.32
N ASN A 229 10.70 0.54 -7.61
CA ASN A 229 10.70 -0.44 -8.70
C ASN A 229 10.31 -1.82 -8.15
N GLY A 230 9.24 -2.41 -8.69
CA GLY A 230 8.90 -3.82 -8.52
C GLY A 230 9.85 -4.68 -9.34
N GLY A 231 10.69 -5.46 -8.67
CA GLY A 231 11.71 -6.34 -9.25
C GLY A 231 12.76 -5.65 -10.13
N GLY A 232 12.85 -4.31 -10.12
CA GLY A 232 13.66 -3.55 -11.08
C GLY A 232 13.07 -3.49 -12.50
N LEU A 233 11.89 -4.07 -12.73
CA LEU A 233 11.26 -4.19 -14.04
C LEU A 233 10.14 -3.18 -14.25
N ILE A 234 9.38 -2.88 -13.18
CA ILE A 234 8.15 -2.09 -13.26
C ILE A 234 8.24 -0.97 -12.23
N ARG A 235 7.97 0.27 -12.66
CA ARG A 235 7.77 1.38 -11.75
C ARG A 235 6.38 1.25 -11.18
N VAL A 236 6.27 1.02 -9.88
CA VAL A 236 4.96 0.95 -9.23
C VAL A 236 4.50 2.36 -8.97
N ASN A 237 3.58 2.84 -9.80
CA ASN A 237 3.04 4.19 -9.74
C ASN A 237 1.53 4.16 -10.04
N ILE A 238 0.83 5.28 -9.85
CA ILE A 238 -0.61 5.31 -10.13
C ILE A 238 -0.93 5.18 -11.63
N ASP A 239 0.00 5.53 -12.53
CA ASP A 239 -0.19 5.36 -13.98
C ASP A 239 -0.10 3.88 -14.41
N THR A 240 0.54 3.02 -13.61
CA THR A 240 0.55 1.56 -13.81
C THR A 240 -0.71 0.86 -13.32
N PHE A 241 -1.58 1.58 -12.61
CA PHE A 241 -2.93 1.14 -12.22
C PHE A 241 -3.92 1.37 -13.37
#